data_AF-A0A9E5WQ71-F1
#
_entry.id   AF-A0A9E5WQ71-F1
#
_cell.length_a   1.000
_cell.length_b   1.000
_cell.length_c   1.000
_cell.angle_alpha   90.00
_cell.angle_beta   90.00
_cell.angle_gamma   90.00
#
_symmetry.space_group_name_H-M   'P 1'
#
loop_
_entity.id
_entity.type
_entity.pdbx_description
1 polymer ?
#
loop_
_entity_poly.entity_id
_entity_poly.type
_entity_poly.pdbx_seq_one_letter_code
_entity_poly.pdbx_strand_id
1 'polypeptide(L)'
;MSKRKLLLPRRPSQTKIVATVGPACAQTEQLADLIRTGVDVFRLNTAHGSHAEHQQRLEQIREASRQTGQVVAVLVDLAGPKIRLGKLPEDRLEVRGGGPRSVCPGATGRRPVGQRWADNDLRPLDR
;
A
#
# COMPACT_ATOMS: atom_id res chain seq x y z
N MET A 1 8.12 -32.19 -25.00
CA MET A 1 7.35 -31.63 -23.87
C MET A 1 6.75 -30.29 -24.32
N SER A 2 5.44 -30.28 -24.56
CA SER A 2 4.73 -29.13 -25.16
C SER A 2 4.68 -27.96 -24.18
N LYS A 3 5.29 -26.84 -24.55
CA LYS A 3 5.11 -25.56 -23.84
C LYS A 3 3.62 -25.20 -23.97
N ARG A 4 2.83 -25.47 -22.93
CA ARG A 4 1.47 -24.91 -22.82
C ARG A 4 1.61 -23.40 -22.78
N LYS A 5 1.56 -22.79 -23.97
CA LYS A 5 1.42 -21.36 -24.14
C LYS A 5 0.02 -21.05 -23.63
N LEU A 6 -0.07 -20.64 -22.37
CA LEU A 6 -1.30 -20.12 -21.78
C LEU A 6 -1.60 -18.81 -22.53
N LEU A 7 -2.19 -18.93 -23.73
CA LEU A 7 -2.81 -17.80 -24.41
C LEU A 7 -4.10 -17.52 -23.64
N LEU A 8 -3.96 -16.81 -22.52
CA LEU A 8 -5.07 -16.00 -22.05
C LEU A 8 -5.45 -15.09 -23.23
N PRO A 9 -6.75 -14.96 -23.57
CA PRO A 9 -7.18 -14.12 -24.66
C PRO A 9 -6.51 -12.76 -24.50
N ARG A 10 -5.65 -12.41 -25.47
CA ARG A 10 -4.91 -11.16 -25.41
C ARG A 10 -5.94 -10.05 -25.55
N ARG A 11 -6.34 -9.48 -24.41
CA ARG A 11 -7.09 -8.23 -24.38
C ARG A 11 -6.39 -7.23 -25.33
N PRO A 12 -7.15 -6.41 -26.06
CA PRO A 12 -6.60 -5.55 -27.11
C PRO A 12 -5.55 -4.56 -26.58
N SER A 13 -5.63 -4.20 -25.28
CA SER A 13 -4.67 -3.33 -24.61
C SER A 13 -3.47 -4.09 -24.01
N GLN A 14 -2.27 -3.57 -24.25
CA GLN A 14 -1.04 -4.03 -23.61
C GLN A 14 -0.90 -3.52 -22.16
N THR A 15 -1.58 -2.43 -21.79
CA THR A 15 -1.47 -1.76 -20.47
C THR A 15 -2.09 -2.55 -19.34
N LYS A 16 -1.29 -2.93 -18.34
CA LYS A 16 -1.67 -3.76 -17.16
C LYS A 16 -2.40 -2.93 -16.09
N ILE A 17 -3.41 -3.53 -15.47
CA ILE A 17 -4.21 -2.95 -14.39
C ILE A 17 -3.77 -3.56 -13.07
N VAL A 18 -3.33 -2.70 -12.17
CA VAL A 18 -2.95 -3.06 -10.79
C VAL A 18 -4.02 -2.50 -9.85
N ALA A 19 -4.66 -3.36 -9.06
CA ALA A 19 -5.69 -2.97 -8.10
C ALA A 19 -5.23 -3.22 -6.66
N THR A 20 -5.40 -2.25 -5.77
CA THR A 20 -5.09 -2.44 -4.34
C THR A 20 -6.22 -3.17 -3.64
N VAL A 21 -5.91 -4.26 -2.95
CA VAL A 21 -6.92 -5.00 -2.15
C VAL A 21 -7.08 -4.33 -0.80
N GLY A 22 -8.29 -3.87 -0.54
CA GLY A 22 -8.70 -3.27 0.73
C GLY A 22 -9.96 -3.93 1.29
N PRO A 23 -10.46 -3.45 2.45
CA PRO A 23 -11.63 -4.02 3.11
C PRO A 23 -12.89 -4.06 2.22
N ALA A 24 -13.01 -3.10 1.30
CA ALA A 24 -14.16 -3.01 0.39
C ALA A 24 -14.20 -4.11 -0.69
N CYS A 25 -13.08 -4.80 -0.96
CA CYS A 25 -12.94 -5.77 -2.05
C CYS A 25 -12.15 -7.02 -1.66
N ALA A 26 -12.21 -7.41 -0.38
CA ALA A 26 -11.45 -8.56 0.12
C ALA A 26 -12.16 -9.90 -0.07
N GLN A 27 -13.47 -9.93 -0.32
CA GLN A 27 -14.18 -11.20 -0.49
C GLN A 27 -13.86 -11.85 -1.84
N THR A 28 -13.81 -13.17 -1.86
CA THR A 28 -13.44 -13.98 -3.04
C THR A 28 -14.29 -13.63 -4.26
N GLU A 29 -15.60 -13.46 -4.08
CA GLU A 29 -16.55 -13.16 -5.16
C GLU A 29 -16.27 -11.78 -5.78
N GLN A 30 -15.98 -10.78 -4.94
CA GLN A 30 -15.63 -9.43 -5.38
C GLN A 30 -14.30 -9.45 -6.16
N LEU A 31 -13.32 -10.21 -5.66
CA LEU A 31 -12.04 -10.40 -6.35
C LEU A 31 -12.22 -11.12 -7.69
N ALA A 32 -13.11 -12.12 -7.77
CA ALA A 32 -13.43 -12.81 -9.01
C ALA A 32 -14.07 -11.86 -10.03
N ASP A 33 -14.97 -10.97 -9.60
CA ASP A 33 -15.57 -9.96 -10.46
C ASP A 33 -14.52 -8.94 -10.95
N LEU A 34 -13.59 -8.53 -10.08
CA LEU A 34 -12.47 -7.67 -10.47
C LEU A 34 -11.54 -8.36 -11.49
N ILE A 35 -11.31 -9.67 -11.37
CA ILE A 35 -10.55 -10.43 -12.36
C ILE A 35 -11.29 -10.44 -13.70
N ARG A 36 -12.60 -10.76 -13.69
CA ARG A 36 -13.44 -10.78 -14.90
C ARG A 36 -13.49 -9.42 -15.62
N THR A 37 -13.47 -8.32 -14.85
CA THR A 37 -13.44 -6.96 -15.42
C THR A 37 -12.07 -6.54 -15.96
N GLY A 38 -10.99 -7.23 -15.59
CA GLY A 38 -9.69 -7.12 -16.26
C GLY A 38 -8.49 -6.74 -15.37
N VAL A 39 -8.57 -6.92 -14.05
CA VAL A 39 -7.41 -6.77 -13.16
C VAL A 39 -6.35 -7.83 -13.48
N ASP A 40 -5.09 -7.41 -13.71
CA ASP A 40 -3.97 -8.33 -13.94
C ASP A 40 -3.15 -8.59 -12.68
N VAL A 41 -3.10 -7.62 -11.76
CA VAL A 41 -2.28 -7.67 -10.55
C VAL A 41 -3.06 -7.14 -9.36
N PHE A 42 -3.08 -7.89 -8.27
CA PHE A 42 -3.54 -7.40 -6.98
C PHE A 42 -2.37 -6.93 -6.12
N ARG A 43 -2.44 -5.69 -5.63
CA ARG A 43 -1.47 -5.08 -4.72
C ARG A 43 -1.91 -5.26 -3.26
N LEU A 44 -1.06 -5.88 -2.45
CA LEU A 44 -1.20 -5.97 -1.00
C LEU A 44 -0.29 -4.90 -0.36
N ASN A 45 -0.90 -3.82 0.15
CA ASN A 45 -0.16 -2.75 0.82
C ASN A 45 0.11 -3.11 2.28
N THR A 46 1.38 -3.39 2.61
CA THR A 46 1.83 -3.80 3.96
C THR A 46 2.01 -2.62 4.92
N ALA A 47 1.74 -1.39 4.49
CA ALA A 47 1.66 -0.25 5.39
C ALA A 47 0.54 -0.38 6.44
N HIS A 48 -0.44 -1.25 6.19
CA HIS A 48 -1.62 -1.46 7.00
C HIS A 48 -1.99 -2.94 7.01
N GLY A 49 -2.62 -3.38 8.09
CA GLY A 49 -3.05 -4.77 8.25
C GLY A 49 -1.96 -5.67 8.83
N SER A 50 -2.38 -6.82 9.34
CA SER A 50 -1.49 -7.83 9.90
C SER A 50 -1.01 -8.82 8.84
N HIS A 51 0.06 -9.56 9.14
CA HIS A 51 0.49 -10.67 8.28
C HIS A 51 -0.63 -11.69 8.05
N ALA A 52 -1.45 -11.97 9.07
CA ALA A 52 -2.59 -12.88 8.97
C ALA A 52 -3.65 -12.36 7.98
N GLU A 53 -3.97 -11.07 8.03
CA GLU A 53 -4.90 -10.46 7.06
C GLU A 53 -4.36 -10.50 5.63
N HIS A 54 -3.05 -10.27 5.44
CA HIS A 54 -2.42 -10.38 4.12
C HIS A 54 -2.43 -11.82 3.60
N GLN A 55 -2.18 -12.80 4.46
CA GLN A 55 -2.26 -14.22 4.14
C GLN A 55 -3.68 -14.60 3.69
N GLN A 56 -4.71 -14.17 4.44
CA GLN A 56 -6.10 -14.40 4.08
C GLN A 56 -6.44 -13.78 2.71
N ARG A 57 -6.02 -12.53 2.46
CA ARG A 57 -6.21 -11.87 1.16
C ARG A 57 -5.54 -12.64 0.03
N LEU A 58 -4.32 -13.14 0.25
CA LEU A 58 -3.61 -13.95 -0.74
C LEU A 58 -4.40 -15.23 -1.07
N GLU A 59 -4.92 -15.93 -0.06
CA GLU A 59 -5.73 -17.14 -0.24
C GLU A 59 -7.00 -16.85 -1.03
N GLN A 60 -7.71 -15.76 -0.71
CA GLN A 60 -8.90 -15.30 -1.42
C GLN A 60 -8.59 -14.94 -2.89
N ILE A 61 -7.48 -14.26 -3.17
CA ILE A 61 -7.04 -13.97 -4.54
C ILE A 61 -6.77 -15.26 -5.32
N ARG A 62 -6.12 -16.25 -4.69
CA ARG A 62 -5.81 -17.53 -5.34
C ARG A 62 -7.06 -18.35 -5.61
N GLU A 63 -8.03 -18.30 -4.70
CA GLU A 63 -9.34 -18.92 -4.91
C GLU A 63 -10.10 -18.23 -6.05
N ALA A 64 -10.20 -16.90 -6.05
CA ALA A 64 -10.83 -16.13 -7.12
C ALA A 64 -10.18 -16.39 -8.50
N SER A 65 -8.85 -16.54 -8.53
CA SER A 65 -8.10 -16.92 -9.75
C SER A 65 -8.47 -18.33 -10.24
N ARG A 66 -8.64 -19.30 -9.32
CA ARG A 66 -9.12 -20.65 -9.67
C ARG A 66 -10.56 -20.61 -10.21
N GLN A 67 -11.45 -19.88 -9.54
CA GLN A 67 -12.86 -19.77 -9.93
C GLN A 67 -13.06 -19.13 -11.32
N THR A 68 -12.22 -18.16 -11.66
CA THR A 68 -12.28 -17.46 -12.95
C THR A 68 -11.49 -18.14 -14.07
N GLY A 69 -10.58 -19.05 -13.72
CA GLY A 69 -9.65 -19.67 -14.66
C GLY A 69 -8.61 -18.69 -15.25
N GLN A 70 -8.48 -17.49 -14.68
CA GLN A 70 -7.56 -16.46 -15.14
C GLN A 70 -6.38 -16.32 -14.19
N VAL A 71 -5.18 -16.18 -14.76
CA VAL A 71 -3.96 -15.96 -13.97
C VAL A 71 -3.85 -14.49 -13.59
N VAL A 72 -3.77 -14.24 -12.29
CA VAL A 72 -3.57 -12.90 -11.70
C VAL A 72 -2.32 -12.89 -10.83
N ALA A 73 -1.47 -11.87 -11.01
CA ALA A 73 -0.28 -11.71 -10.18
C ALA A 73 -0.62 -11.06 -8.83
N VAL A 74 0.25 -11.26 -7.85
CA VAL A 74 0.14 -10.59 -6.55
C VAL A 74 1.43 -9.81 -6.31
N LEU A 75 1.29 -8.52 -6.02
CA LEU A 75 2.36 -7.60 -5.69
C LEU A 75 2.30 -7.29 -4.20
N VAL A 76 3.37 -7.59 -3.48
CA VAL A 76 3.53 -7.17 -2.08
C VAL A 76 4.24 -5.82 -2.08
N ASP A 77 3.55 -4.77 -1.60
CA ASP A 77 4.06 -3.40 -1.50
C ASP A 77 4.55 -3.15 -0.08
N LEU A 78 5.87 -3.02 0.07
CA LEU A 78 6.54 -2.83 1.36
C LEU A 78 6.36 -1.39 1.85
N ALA A 79 6.03 -1.22 3.13
CA ALA A 79 5.79 0.10 3.71
C ALA A 79 6.98 1.08 3.55
N GLY A 80 8.22 0.57 3.58
CA GLY A 80 9.44 1.36 3.53
C GLY A 80 9.66 2.24 4.78
N PRO A 81 10.83 2.91 4.87
CA PRO A 81 11.08 3.93 5.89
C PRO A 81 10.14 5.12 5.70
N LYS A 82 9.52 5.60 6.78
CA LYS A 82 8.59 6.74 6.77
C LYS A 82 9.00 7.78 7.81
N ILE A 83 8.93 9.05 7.41
CA ILE A 83 8.98 10.18 8.35
C ILE A 83 7.54 10.55 8.67
N ARG A 84 7.16 10.40 9.95
CA ARG A 84 5.84 10.78 10.47
C ARG A 84 6.01 11.61 11.73
N LEU A 85 5.03 12.47 11.99
CA LEU A 85 4.87 13.07 13.31
C LEU A 85 4.55 11.95 14.32
N GLY A 86 5.07 12.08 15.53
CA GLY A 86 4.61 11.28 16.67
C GLY A 86 3.25 11.79 17.15
N LYS A 87 2.83 11.33 18.33
CA LYS A 87 1.56 11.76 18.92
C LYS A 87 1.55 13.27 19.12
N LEU A 88 0.50 13.91 18.62
CA LEU A 88 0.22 15.31 18.89
C LEU A 88 -0.48 15.44 20.25
N PRO A 89 -0.36 16.59 20.94
CA PRO A 89 -1.08 16.83 22.19
C PRO A 89 -2.61 16.80 22.04
N GLU A 90 -3.09 17.20 20.87
CA GLU A 90 -4.51 17.19 20.47
C GLU A 90 -4.63 16.52 19.09
N ASP A 91 -5.83 16.04 18.75
CA ASP A 91 -6.11 15.37 17.46
C ASP A 91 -5.84 16.26 16.24
N ARG A 92 -5.85 17.58 16.44
CA ARG A 92 -5.62 18.58 15.42
C ARG A 92 -4.65 19.64 15.94
N LEU A 93 -3.74 20.07 15.08
CA LEU A 93 -2.92 21.24 15.33
C LEU A 93 -3.01 22.19 14.15
N GLU A 94 -3.52 23.41 14.38
CA GLU A 94 -3.57 24.42 13.34
C GLU A 94 -2.21 25.08 13.11
N VAL A 95 -1.86 25.21 11.83
CA VAL A 95 -0.62 25.84 11.39
C VAL A 95 -0.94 27.13 10.65
N ARG A 96 -0.74 28.27 11.32
CA ARG A 96 -0.76 29.59 10.67
C ARG A 96 0.59 29.87 10.01
N GLY A 97 0.58 30.41 8.79
CA GLY A 97 1.77 30.80 8.05
C GLY A 97 2.53 31.96 8.71
N GLY A 98 3.85 32.00 8.51
CA GLY A 98 4.71 33.12 8.91
C GLY A 98 5.40 32.99 10.28
N GLY A 99 5.03 32.02 11.12
CA GLY A 99 5.67 31.80 12.42
C GLY A 99 6.67 30.63 12.42
N PRO A 100 7.85 30.76 13.09
CA PRO A 100 8.79 29.66 13.22
C PRO A 100 8.19 28.53 14.05
N ARG A 101 8.36 27.28 13.60
CA ARG A 101 7.86 26.08 14.28
C ARG A 101 9.00 25.09 14.44
N SER A 102 9.26 24.67 15.67
CA SER A 102 10.25 23.64 15.99
C SER A 102 9.60 22.27 15.99
N VAL A 103 10.33 21.31 15.42
CA VAL A 103 10.05 19.88 15.43
C VAL A 103 11.29 19.23 16.03
N CYS A 104 11.13 18.34 17.00
CA CYS A 104 12.25 17.78 17.75
C CYS A 104 12.21 16.24 17.65
N PRO A 105 13.33 15.55 17.37
CA PRO A 105 13.38 14.11 17.49
C PRO A 105 13.27 13.68 18.96
N GLY A 106 12.35 12.77 19.27
CA GLY A 106 12.34 12.01 20.52
C GLY A 106 12.03 12.74 21.85
N ALA A 107 11.66 14.02 21.87
CA ALA A 107 11.42 14.75 23.13
C ALA A 107 9.93 14.80 23.54
N THR A 108 9.61 14.28 24.72
CA THR A 108 8.37 14.58 25.45
C THR A 108 8.32 16.08 25.74
N GLY A 109 7.36 16.79 25.13
CA GLY A 109 7.10 18.23 25.38
C GLY A 109 7.23 19.16 24.16
N ARG A 110 7.85 18.73 23.05
CA ARG A 110 7.80 19.43 21.74
C ARG A 110 7.50 18.42 20.62
N ARG A 111 6.88 18.90 19.53
CA ARG A 111 6.32 18.10 18.44
C ARG A 111 7.29 17.00 17.97
N PRO A 112 7.02 15.73 18.30
CA PRO A 112 7.94 14.64 18.02
C PRO A 112 7.93 14.29 16.53
N VAL A 113 9.09 14.08 15.92
CA VAL A 113 9.23 13.33 14.66
C VAL A 113 9.78 11.94 14.96
N GLY A 114 9.17 10.92 14.34
CA GLY A 114 9.42 9.52 14.66
C GLY A 114 10.75 8.94 14.16
N GLN A 115 11.69 9.75 13.66
CA GLN A 115 12.96 9.27 13.08
C GLN A 115 14.12 10.18 13.52
N ARG A 116 15.20 9.57 14.03
CA ARG A 116 16.38 10.24 14.62
C ARG A 116 17.36 10.84 13.60
N TRP A 117 17.13 10.62 12.30
CA TRP A 117 18.11 10.89 11.23
C TRP A 117 17.97 12.29 10.64
N ALA A 118 16.82 12.96 10.86
CA ALA A 118 16.51 14.24 10.26
C ALA A 118 17.50 15.37 10.62
N ASP A 119 18.17 15.28 11.77
CA ASP A 119 19.10 16.31 12.23
C ASP A 119 20.37 16.43 11.38
N ASN A 120 20.76 15.37 10.68
CA ASN A 120 21.97 15.35 9.85
C ASN A 120 21.70 15.61 8.36
N ASP A 121 20.46 15.42 7.90
CA ASP A 121 20.09 15.52 6.49
C ASP A 121 19.50 16.89 6.11
N LEU A 122 19.08 17.69 7.10
CA LEU A 122 18.46 19.00 6.88
C LEU A 122 19.44 20.15 7.10
N ARG A 123 19.42 21.12 6.19
CA ARG A 123 20.17 22.38 6.28
C ARG A 123 19.20 23.56 6.41
N PRO A 124 19.68 24.73 6.89
CA PRO A 124 18.86 25.93 6.91
C PRO A 124 18.23 26.21 5.54
N LEU A 125 16.92 26.51 5.54
CA LEU A 125 16.09 26.79 4.36
C LEU A 125 15.68 25.59 3.48
N ASP A 126 16.11 24.36 3.80
CA ASP A 126 15.57 23.15 3.17
C ASP A 126 14.05 23.02 3.43
N ARG A 127 13.32 22.40 2.49
CA ARG A 127 11.85 22.26 2.52
C ARG A 127 11.41 20.79 2.53
#